data_AF-A0A1G2CGH7-F1
#
_entry.id   AF-A0A1G2CGH7-F1
#
_cell.length_a   1.000
_cell.length_b   1.000
_cell.length_c   1.000
_cell.angle_alpha   90.00
_cell.angle_beta   90.00
_cell.angle_gamma   90.00
#
_symmetry.space_group_name_H-M   'P 1'
#
loop_
_entity.id
_entity.type
_entity.pdbx_description
1 polymer ?
#
loop_
_entity_poly.entity_id
_entity_poly.type
_entity_poly.pdbx_seq_one_letter_code
_entity_poly.pdbx_strand_id
1 'polypeptide(L)'
;MTKDRLTNIFLIIAGVAVLTVVVFGFFKIGSPMHQRDLESDNRRVSDISTLSQEIYSFVNPAPRPGQTIAAPRSLPASLDELPQVYSPNPNDPVSGEPYEYMLREGTVYELCATFATEAKENASEPRGYYGPRTFNTHPIGRFCFTLDASKSLYETSVPYKAPIPYDASVPIPAKPIY
;
A
#
# COMPACT_ATOMS: atom_id res chain seq x y z
N MET A 1 33.48 39.64 36.05
CA MET A 1 32.96 38.42 35.40
C MET A 1 33.64 38.33 34.04
N THR A 2 34.58 37.40 33.85
CA THR A 2 35.45 37.36 32.67
C THR A 2 34.62 37.07 31.41
N LYS A 3 34.92 37.80 30.33
CA LYS A 3 34.24 37.72 29.02
C LYS A 3 34.01 36.26 28.58
N ASP A 4 34.97 35.40 28.86
CA ASP A 4 34.94 33.96 28.56
C ASP A 4 33.81 33.20 29.26
N ARG A 5 33.45 33.58 30.51
CA ARG A 5 32.33 32.96 31.22
C ARG A 5 30.99 33.34 30.60
N LEU A 6 30.83 34.57 30.14
CA LEU A 6 29.60 35.01 29.45
C LEU A 6 29.48 34.33 28.08
N THR A 7 30.58 34.19 27.34
CA THR A 7 30.60 33.46 26.07
C THR A 7 30.23 31.99 26.26
N ASN A 8 30.77 31.31 27.27
CA ASN A 8 30.45 29.91 27.53
C ASN A 8 28.98 29.70 27.94
N ILE A 9 28.43 30.58 28.78
CA ILE A 9 27.01 30.54 29.16
C ILE A 9 26.12 30.71 27.92
N PHE A 10 26.45 31.67 27.05
CA PHE A 10 25.71 31.89 25.82
C PHE A 10 25.74 30.66 24.90
N LEU A 11 26.89 30.02 24.71
CA LEU A 11 27.01 28.81 23.88
C LEU A 11 26.18 27.65 24.44
N ILE A 12 26.16 27.48 25.77
CA ILE A 12 25.33 26.44 26.42
C ILE A 12 23.85 26.73 26.19
N ILE A 13 23.40 27.97 26.42
CA ILE A 13 21.99 28.36 26.22
C ILE A 13 21.58 28.17 24.76
N ALA A 14 22.42 28.61 23.82
CA ALA A 14 22.17 28.43 22.40
C ALA A 14 22.11 26.94 22.01
N GLY A 15 23.03 26.12 22.53
CA GLY A 15 23.03 24.67 22.31
C GLY A 15 21.78 23.98 22.85
N VAL A 16 21.35 24.33 24.07
CA VAL A 16 20.11 23.82 24.66
C VAL A 16 18.89 24.26 23.85
N ALA A 17 18.84 25.52 23.40
CA ALA A 17 17.74 26.04 22.59
C ALA A 17 17.63 25.34 21.22
N VAL A 18 18.75 25.03 20.58
CA VAL A 18 18.74 24.25 19.33
C VAL A 18 18.25 22.82 19.60
N LEU A 19 18.75 22.18 20.66
CA LEU A 19 18.38 20.82 21.01
C LEU A 19 16.88 20.70 21.33
N THR A 20 16.30 21.66 22.04
CA THR A 20 14.86 21.67 22.33
C THR A 20 14.00 21.82 21.07
N VAL A 21 14.39 22.67 20.13
CA VAL A 21 13.67 22.82 18.85
C VAL A 21 13.72 21.52 18.04
N VAL A 22 14.90 20.87 17.96
CA VAL A 22 15.07 19.59 17.24
C VAL A 22 14.21 18.49 17.88
N VAL A 23 14.28 18.35 19.21
CA VAL A 23 13.49 17.34 19.94
C VAL A 23 11.99 17.60 19.76
N PHE A 24 11.54 18.85 19.90
CA PHE A 24 10.13 19.21 19.69
C PHE A 24 9.65 18.93 18.25
N GLY A 25 10.51 19.18 17.27
CA GLY A 25 10.26 18.82 15.87
C GLY A 25 10.01 17.32 15.69
N PHE A 26 10.86 16.47 16.28
CA PHE A 26 10.67 15.01 16.24
C PHE A 26 9.47 14.54 17.06
N PHE A 27 9.13 15.18 18.17
CA PHE A 27 7.88 14.87 18.89
C PHE A 27 6.63 15.18 18.05
N LYS A 28 6.69 16.19 17.17
CA LYS A 28 5.57 16.57 16.30
C LYS A 28 5.45 15.72 15.03
N ILE A 29 6.58 15.39 14.39
CA ILE A 29 6.61 14.66 13.11
C ILE A 29 6.74 13.13 13.32
N GLY A 30 7.14 12.69 14.51
CA GLY A 30 7.56 11.32 14.76
C GLY A 30 9.06 11.11 14.57
N SER A 31 9.60 10.03 15.12
CA SER A 31 11.02 9.69 14.98
C SER A 31 11.32 9.19 13.56
N PRO A 32 12.57 9.32 13.07
CA PRO A 32 12.97 8.72 11.79
C PRO A 32 12.68 7.22 11.69
N MET A 33 12.73 6.50 12.82
CA MET A 33 12.38 5.08 12.89
C MET A 33 10.89 4.86 12.62
N HIS A 34 10.03 5.63 13.28
CA HIS A 34 8.58 5.54 13.09
C HIS A 34 8.16 5.84 11.64
N GLN A 35 8.79 6.84 11.01
CA GLN A 35 8.53 7.16 9.61
C GLN A 35 8.93 6.03 8.66
N ARG A 36 10.02 5.30 8.96
CA ARG A 36 10.42 4.12 8.20
C ARG A 36 9.44 2.95 8.39
N ASP A 37 8.95 2.75 9.60
CA ASP A 37 7.95 1.73 9.90
C ASP A 37 6.64 1.98 9.14
N LEU A 38 6.17 3.25 9.10
CA LEU A 38 5.01 3.65 8.31
C LEU A 38 5.19 3.41 6.82
N GLU A 39 6.36 3.76 6.26
CA GLU A 39 6.67 3.52 4.85
C GLU A 39 6.71 2.02 4.51
N SER A 40 7.29 1.20 5.38
CA SER A 40 7.29 -0.25 5.23
C SER A 40 5.88 -0.83 5.27
N ASP A 41 5.03 -0.36 6.19
CA ASP A 41 3.64 -0.81 6.28
C ASP A 41 2.80 -0.36 5.06
N ASN A 42 3.02 0.86 4.55
CA ASN A 42 2.38 1.33 3.32
C ASN A 42 2.77 0.46 2.11
N ARG A 43 4.03 0.02 2.02
CA ARG A 43 4.47 -0.92 0.99
C ARG A 43 3.79 -2.28 1.13
N ARG A 44 3.71 -2.84 2.34
CA ARG A 44 2.98 -4.09 2.62
C ARG A 44 1.52 -4.02 2.19
N VAL A 45 0.85 -2.93 2.52
CA VAL A 45 -0.53 -2.67 2.07
C VAL A 45 -0.62 -2.62 0.54
N SER A 46 0.31 -1.92 -0.11
CA SER A 46 0.35 -1.83 -1.57
C SER A 46 0.58 -3.18 -2.24
N ASP A 47 1.49 -3.98 -1.71
CA ASP A 47 1.80 -5.32 -2.23
C ASP A 47 0.61 -6.26 -2.07
N ILE A 48 0.00 -6.30 -0.87
CA ILE A 48 -1.20 -7.12 -0.59
C ILE A 48 -2.34 -6.72 -1.51
N SER A 49 -2.57 -5.42 -1.72
CA SER A 49 -3.63 -4.97 -2.63
C SER A 49 -3.33 -5.37 -4.07
N THR A 50 -2.08 -5.26 -4.51
CA THR A 50 -1.67 -5.67 -5.87
C THR A 50 -1.85 -7.17 -6.05
N LEU A 51 -1.41 -7.98 -5.09
CA LEU A 51 -1.64 -9.43 -5.05
C LEU A 51 -3.13 -9.77 -5.11
N SER A 52 -3.96 -9.07 -4.35
CA SER A 52 -5.41 -9.31 -4.36
C SER A 52 -6.03 -9.08 -5.74
N GLN A 53 -5.54 -8.07 -6.46
CA GLN A 53 -5.99 -7.74 -7.81
C GLN A 53 -5.49 -8.77 -8.85
N GLU A 54 -4.28 -9.29 -8.67
CA GLU A 54 -3.75 -10.38 -9.48
C GLU A 54 -4.56 -11.67 -9.29
N ILE A 55 -4.86 -12.04 -8.05
CA ILE A 55 -5.71 -13.19 -7.73
C ILE A 55 -7.10 -13.01 -8.33
N TYR A 56 -7.70 -11.83 -8.17
CA TYR A 56 -9.00 -11.52 -8.80
C TYR A 56 -8.95 -11.70 -10.32
N SER A 57 -7.90 -11.18 -10.98
CA SER A 57 -7.76 -11.25 -12.45
C SER A 57 -7.45 -12.65 -12.94
N PHE A 58 -6.76 -13.46 -12.13
CA PHE A 58 -6.49 -14.87 -12.39
C PHE A 58 -7.79 -15.69 -12.37
N VAL A 59 -8.62 -15.46 -11.34
CA VAL A 59 -9.93 -16.11 -11.16
C VAL A 59 -10.95 -15.64 -12.19
N ASN A 60 -10.97 -14.34 -12.51
CA ASN A 60 -11.95 -13.71 -13.41
C ASN A 60 -11.25 -13.13 -14.65
N PRO A 61 -10.77 -13.99 -15.58
CA PRO A 61 -10.11 -13.52 -16.78
C PRO A 61 -11.07 -12.69 -17.64
N ALA A 62 -10.63 -11.50 -18.03
CA ALA A 62 -11.39 -10.66 -18.95
C ALA A 62 -11.63 -11.38 -20.29
N PRO A 63 -12.83 -11.29 -20.87
CA PRO A 63 -13.11 -11.86 -22.19
C PRO A 63 -12.22 -11.20 -23.25
N ARG A 64 -11.66 -12.02 -24.14
CA ARG A 64 -10.94 -11.52 -25.32
C ARG A 64 -11.94 -11.04 -26.38
N PRO A 65 -11.59 -10.05 -27.22
CA PRO A 65 -12.45 -9.64 -28.34
C PRO A 65 -12.86 -10.85 -29.19
N GLY A 66 -14.17 -11.05 -29.37
CA GLY A 66 -14.72 -12.18 -30.11
C GLY A 66 -14.83 -13.51 -29.35
N GLN A 67 -14.55 -13.55 -28.04
CA GLN A 67 -14.74 -14.73 -27.20
C GLN A 67 -15.89 -14.54 -26.20
N THR A 68 -16.55 -15.64 -25.84
CA THR A 68 -17.52 -15.67 -24.74
C THR A 68 -16.81 -15.52 -23.40
N ILE A 69 -17.52 -14.97 -22.41
CA ILE A 69 -17.02 -14.84 -21.03
C ILE A 69 -16.63 -16.24 -20.51
N ALA A 70 -15.37 -16.40 -20.11
CA ALA A 70 -14.89 -17.63 -19.52
C ALA A 70 -15.47 -17.80 -18.12
N ALA A 71 -15.77 -19.04 -17.72
CA ALA A 71 -16.16 -19.33 -16.35
C ALA A 71 -15.03 -18.96 -15.37
N PRO A 72 -15.34 -18.49 -14.15
CA PRO A 72 -14.33 -18.22 -13.14
C PRO A 72 -13.47 -19.45 -12.86
N ARG A 73 -12.15 -19.25 -12.72
CA ARG A 73 -11.23 -20.32 -12.32
C ARG A 73 -11.29 -20.55 -10.81
N SER A 74 -10.78 -21.69 -10.36
CA SER A 74 -10.46 -21.86 -8.93
C SER A 74 -9.38 -20.88 -8.50
N LEU A 75 -9.30 -20.62 -7.19
CA LEU A 75 -8.17 -19.91 -6.60
C LEU A 75 -6.84 -20.62 -6.97
N PRO A 76 -5.75 -19.87 -7.14
CA PRO A 76 -4.43 -20.46 -7.36
C PRO A 76 -4.02 -21.28 -6.13
N ALA A 77 -3.33 -22.41 -6.32
CA ALA A 77 -2.90 -23.23 -5.19
C ALA A 77 -1.78 -22.56 -4.38
N SER A 78 -1.03 -21.66 -5.01
CA SER A 78 0.03 -20.86 -4.40
C SER A 78 0.21 -19.54 -5.16
N LEU A 79 0.88 -18.56 -4.54
CA LEU A 79 1.16 -17.27 -5.19
C LEU A 79 2.08 -17.41 -6.42
N ASP A 80 2.85 -18.49 -6.52
CA ASP A 80 3.75 -18.77 -7.65
C ASP A 80 3.01 -19.11 -8.95
N GLU A 81 1.72 -19.48 -8.87
CA GLU A 81 0.88 -19.72 -10.06
C GLU A 81 0.40 -18.42 -10.71
N LEU A 82 0.54 -17.28 -10.03
CA LEU A 82 0.19 -16.00 -10.59
C LEU A 82 1.17 -15.64 -11.72
N PRO A 83 0.70 -15.01 -12.80
CA PRO A 83 1.57 -14.58 -13.89
C PRO A 83 2.50 -13.41 -13.52
N GLN A 84 2.43 -12.91 -12.27
CA GLN A 84 3.29 -11.86 -11.69
C GLN A 84 3.41 -10.60 -12.57
N VAL A 85 2.31 -10.20 -13.20
CA VAL A 85 2.28 -9.11 -14.19
C VAL A 85 2.41 -7.74 -13.53
N TYR A 86 1.84 -7.58 -12.34
CA TYR A 86 1.79 -6.33 -11.58
C TYR A 86 2.71 -6.37 -10.36
N SER A 87 3.04 -7.56 -9.85
CA SER A 87 3.99 -7.76 -8.76
C SER A 87 5.05 -8.82 -9.11
N PRO A 88 6.17 -8.43 -9.74
CA PRO A 88 7.24 -9.37 -10.13
C PRO A 88 8.07 -9.91 -8.95
N ASN A 89 7.84 -9.41 -7.72
CA ASN A 89 8.49 -9.92 -6.51
C ASN A 89 7.70 -9.50 -5.24
N PRO A 90 6.59 -10.17 -4.91
CA PRO A 90 5.75 -9.82 -3.77
C PRO A 90 6.33 -10.39 -2.46
N ASN A 91 7.52 -9.93 -2.09
CA ASN A 91 8.13 -10.26 -0.80
C ASN A 91 8.00 -9.09 0.16
N ASP A 92 7.87 -9.39 1.45
CA ASP A 92 7.83 -8.39 2.50
C ASP A 92 9.11 -7.53 2.46
N PRO A 93 8.99 -6.19 2.41
CA PRO A 93 10.13 -5.30 2.21
C PRO A 93 11.11 -5.25 3.40
N VAL A 94 10.72 -5.83 4.54
CA VAL A 94 11.53 -5.86 5.77
C VAL A 94 12.14 -7.24 5.99
N SER A 95 11.34 -8.31 5.92
CA SER A 95 11.84 -9.68 6.13
C SER A 95 12.46 -10.30 4.89
N GLY A 96 12.04 -9.87 3.69
CA GLY A 96 12.43 -10.48 2.41
C GLY A 96 11.70 -11.79 2.09
N GLU A 97 10.82 -12.25 2.97
CA GLU A 97 10.03 -13.48 2.81
C GLU A 97 8.77 -13.23 1.96
N PRO A 98 8.27 -14.23 1.21
CA PRO A 98 6.98 -14.12 0.51
C PRO A 98 5.82 -13.84 1.48
N TYR A 99 4.81 -13.11 1.02
CA TYR A 99 3.58 -12.92 1.80
C TYR A 99 2.85 -14.25 2.05
N GLU A 100 2.24 -14.38 3.23
CA GLU A 100 1.46 -15.55 3.55
C GLU A 100 0.12 -15.54 2.80
N TYR A 101 -0.18 -16.64 2.14
CA TYR A 101 -1.43 -16.86 1.41
C TYR A 101 -2.12 -18.12 1.93
N MET A 102 -3.39 -18.00 2.30
CA MET A 102 -4.16 -19.15 2.78
C MET A 102 -5.52 -19.23 2.10
N LEU A 103 -5.80 -20.40 1.53
CA LEU A 103 -7.12 -20.73 1.02
C LEU A 103 -8.13 -20.86 2.19
N ARG A 104 -9.36 -20.40 1.95
CA ARG A 104 -10.53 -20.63 2.81
C ARG A 104 -11.57 -21.38 1.97
N GLU A 105 -12.85 -21.16 2.25
CA GLU A 105 -13.94 -21.83 1.52
C GLU A 105 -14.27 -21.10 0.22
N GLY A 106 -14.45 -21.87 -0.87
CA GLY A 106 -14.86 -21.33 -2.17
C GLY A 106 -13.84 -20.39 -2.79
N THR A 107 -14.22 -19.12 -3.00
CA THR A 107 -13.37 -18.04 -3.53
C THR A 107 -12.77 -17.15 -2.45
N VAL A 108 -12.95 -17.51 -1.17
CA VAL A 108 -12.43 -16.77 -0.04
C VAL A 108 -10.99 -17.19 0.25
N TYR A 109 -10.14 -16.21 0.55
CA TYR A 109 -8.74 -16.43 0.90
C TYR A 109 -8.26 -15.35 1.87
N GLU A 110 -7.07 -15.57 2.43
CA GLU A 110 -6.39 -14.60 3.28
C GLU A 110 -5.01 -14.27 2.75
N LEU A 111 -4.64 -12.98 2.86
CA LEU A 111 -3.28 -12.47 2.66
C LEU A 111 -2.81 -11.82 3.95
N CYS A 112 -1.66 -12.26 4.47
CA CYS A 112 -1.15 -11.75 5.75
C CYS A 112 0.20 -11.06 5.62
N ALA A 113 0.40 -10.04 6.46
CA ALA A 113 1.67 -9.38 6.70
C ALA A 113 1.81 -9.06 8.19
N THR A 114 3.02 -8.65 8.59
CA THR A 114 3.31 -8.21 9.97
C THR A 114 3.53 -6.71 9.99
N PHE A 115 2.60 -5.94 10.53
CA PHE A 115 2.68 -4.48 10.53
C PHE A 115 3.43 -3.94 11.76
N ALA A 116 4.25 -2.91 11.55
CA ALA A 116 4.99 -2.26 12.64
C ALA A 116 4.16 -1.18 13.34
N THR A 117 3.15 -0.64 12.65
CA THR A 117 2.29 0.45 13.09
C THR A 117 0.82 0.06 13.06
N GLU A 118 0.00 0.83 13.78
CA GLU A 118 -1.45 0.65 13.74
C GLU A 118 -2.06 1.53 12.64
N ALA A 119 -2.94 0.92 11.84
CA ALA A 119 -3.78 1.62 10.89
C ALA A 119 -5.26 1.59 11.30
N LYS A 120 -5.86 2.78 11.38
CA LYS A 120 -7.28 3.02 11.61
C LYS A 120 -7.84 3.90 10.49
N GLU A 121 -9.06 3.62 10.04
CA GLU A 121 -9.75 4.33 8.95
C GLU A 121 -9.97 5.83 9.25
N ASN A 122 -10.12 6.21 10.51
CA ASN A 122 -10.39 7.59 10.95
C ASN A 122 -9.13 8.35 11.40
N ALA A 123 -7.93 7.86 11.06
CA ALA A 123 -6.71 8.59 11.39
C ALA A 123 -6.68 9.91 10.61
N SER A 124 -6.51 11.03 11.32
CA SER A 124 -6.48 12.40 10.77
C SER A 124 -5.32 12.65 9.79
N GLU A 125 -4.40 11.70 9.64
CA GLU A 125 -3.25 11.81 8.76
C GLU A 125 -3.52 11.05 7.46
N PRO A 126 -3.35 11.70 6.29
CA PRO A 126 -3.38 11.02 5.01
C PRO A 126 -2.27 9.97 4.98
N ARG A 127 -2.63 8.68 5.06
CA ARG A 127 -1.69 7.62 4.67
C ARG A 127 -1.49 7.76 3.16
N GLY A 128 -0.24 7.77 2.70
CA GLY A 128 0.12 7.94 1.28
C GLY A 128 -0.36 6.82 0.36
N TYR A 129 -1.14 5.86 0.87
CA TYR A 129 -1.70 4.76 0.12
C TYR A 129 -3.08 5.12 -0.48
N TYR A 130 -3.15 5.15 -1.81
CA TYR A 130 -4.37 5.37 -2.58
C TYR A 130 -4.91 4.04 -3.12
N GLY A 131 -5.59 3.26 -2.28
CA GLY A 131 -6.20 1.99 -2.68
C GLY A 131 -7.54 1.71 -2.00
N PRO A 132 -8.08 0.49 -2.15
CA PRO A 132 -9.36 0.11 -1.55
C PRO A 132 -9.38 0.31 -0.03
N ARG A 133 -10.50 0.81 0.51
CA ARG A 133 -10.67 1.07 1.96
C ARG A 133 -10.41 -0.15 2.82
N THR A 134 -10.63 -1.35 2.30
CA THR A 134 -10.35 -2.63 2.95
C THR A 134 -8.94 -2.71 3.53
N PHE A 135 -7.96 -2.06 2.90
CA PHE A 135 -6.56 -2.11 3.33
C PHE A 135 -6.13 -0.96 4.24
N ASN A 136 -7.04 -0.03 4.56
CA ASN A 136 -6.72 1.16 5.35
C ASN A 136 -6.67 0.91 6.87
N THR A 137 -7.03 -0.30 7.32
CA THR A 137 -7.12 -0.66 8.73
C THR A 137 -6.40 -1.97 8.98
N HIS A 138 -5.46 -1.96 9.93
CA HIS A 138 -4.77 -3.14 10.44
C HIS A 138 -4.23 -2.83 11.85
N PRO A 139 -4.19 -3.81 12.77
CA PRO A 139 -3.49 -3.66 14.04
C PRO A 139 -1.97 -3.70 13.85
N ILE A 140 -1.23 -3.38 14.92
CA ILE A 140 0.20 -3.72 15.02
C ILE A 140 0.34 -5.25 15.09
N GLY A 141 1.35 -5.78 14.42
CA GLY A 141 1.70 -7.20 14.40
C GLY A 141 1.11 -7.94 13.19
N ARG A 142 1.10 -9.27 13.28
CA ARG A 142 0.60 -10.13 12.20
C ARG A 142 -0.90 -9.94 12.01
N PHE A 143 -1.31 -9.57 10.80
CA PHE A 143 -2.71 -9.38 10.44
C PHE A 143 -2.98 -9.96 9.05
N CYS A 144 -4.17 -10.56 8.89
CA CYS A 144 -4.62 -11.19 7.66
C CYS A 144 -5.87 -10.49 7.13
N PHE A 145 -5.82 -10.04 5.88
CA PHE A 145 -7.00 -9.54 5.18
C PHE A 145 -7.76 -10.72 4.59
N THR A 146 -9.02 -10.90 5.01
CA THR A 146 -9.93 -11.88 4.39
C THR A 146 -10.56 -11.26 3.16
N LEU A 147 -10.35 -11.89 2.00
CA LEU A 147 -10.73 -11.38 0.69
C LEU A 147 -11.53 -12.44 -0.08
N ASP A 148 -12.31 -12.00 -1.05
CA ASP A 148 -13.18 -12.85 -1.87
C ASP A 148 -12.90 -12.58 -3.34
N ALA A 149 -12.30 -13.54 -4.04
CA ALA A 149 -11.90 -13.39 -5.44
C ALA A 149 -13.10 -13.27 -6.39
N SER A 150 -14.34 -13.50 -5.94
CA SER A 150 -15.54 -13.25 -6.76
C SER A 150 -15.90 -11.76 -6.87
N LYS A 151 -15.28 -10.88 -6.06
CA LYS A 151 -15.60 -9.46 -5.98
C LYS A 151 -14.37 -8.60 -6.25
N SER A 152 -14.53 -7.60 -7.12
CA SER A 152 -13.50 -6.57 -7.31
C SER A 152 -13.49 -5.60 -6.12
N LEU A 153 -12.32 -5.44 -5.48
CA LEU A 153 -12.14 -4.47 -4.39
C LEU A 153 -12.11 -3.02 -4.88
N TYR A 154 -11.93 -2.80 -6.18
CA TYR A 154 -11.93 -1.47 -6.81
C TYR A 154 -13.31 -1.02 -7.30
N GLU A 155 -14.30 -1.92 -7.35
CA GLU A 155 -15.65 -1.59 -7.80
C GLU A 155 -16.49 -0.88 -6.72
N THR A 156 -16.08 -0.99 -5.45
CA THR A 156 -16.76 -0.34 -4.32
C THR A 156 -16.27 1.07 -4.02
N SER A 157 -15.16 1.53 -4.61
CA SER A 157 -14.51 2.80 -4.24
C SER A 157 -14.69 3.94 -5.24
N VAL A 158 -15.16 3.67 -6.46
CA VAL A 158 -15.47 4.69 -7.47
C VAL A 158 -16.72 4.23 -8.23
N PRO A 159 -17.80 5.03 -8.36
CA PRO A 159 -18.77 4.76 -9.40
C PRO A 159 -18.04 4.88 -10.72
N TYR A 160 -17.65 3.74 -11.29
CA TYR A 160 -17.08 3.69 -12.63
C TYR A 160 -18.16 4.20 -13.58
N LYS A 161 -18.12 5.50 -13.88
CA LYS A 161 -18.78 6.02 -15.05
C LYS A 161 -18.08 5.30 -16.20
N ALA A 162 -18.81 4.42 -16.89
CA ALA A 162 -18.31 3.69 -18.05
C ALA A 162 -17.43 4.61 -18.89
N PRO A 163 -16.33 4.11 -19.51
CA PRO A 163 -15.51 4.95 -20.36
C PRO A 163 -16.46 5.65 -21.31
N ILE A 164 -16.31 6.97 -21.45
CA ILE A 164 -16.89 7.68 -22.59
C ILE A 164 -16.67 6.76 -23.80
N PRO A 165 -17.74 6.38 -24.52
CA PRO A 165 -17.61 5.50 -25.68
C PRO A 165 -16.43 6.02 -26.49
N TYR A 166 -15.52 5.12 -26.89
CA TYR A 166 -14.41 5.55 -27.71
C TYR A 166 -15.03 6.23 -28.93
N ASP A 167 -14.83 7.53 -29.02
CA ASP A 167 -15.32 8.30 -30.15
C ASP A 167 -14.25 8.16 -31.22
N ALA A 168 -14.50 7.28 -32.19
CA ALA A 168 -13.62 7.04 -33.33
C ALA A 168 -13.34 8.32 -34.14
N SER A 169 -14.12 9.39 -33.94
CA SER A 169 -13.92 10.69 -34.58
C SER A 169 -12.92 11.59 -33.85
N VAL A 170 -12.51 11.26 -32.61
CA VAL A 170 -11.49 12.01 -31.87
C VAL A 170 -10.10 11.50 -32.29
N PRO A 171 -9.25 12.33 -32.91
CA PRO A 171 -7.90 11.93 -33.30
C PRO A 171 -7.07 11.57 -32.06
N ILE A 172 -6.44 10.40 -32.07
CA ILE A 172 -5.45 10.03 -31.05
C ILE A 172 -4.29 11.03 -31.18
N PRO A 173 -3.95 11.80 -30.12
CA PRO A 173 -2.82 12.71 -30.18
C PRO A 173 -1.57 11.90 -30.51
N ALA A 174 -0.88 12.30 -31.57
CA ALA A 174 0.38 11.67 -31.95
C ALA A 174 1.33 11.74 -30.76
N LYS A 175 1.90 10.58 -30.40
CA LYS A 175 2.89 10.46 -29.33
C LYS A 175 4.05 11.42 -29.65
N PRO A 176 4.44 12.35 -28.76
CA PRO A 176 5.56 13.22 -29.03
C PRO A 176 6.82 12.35 -29.20
N ILE A 177 7.48 12.52 -30.34
CA ILE A 177 8.80 11.96 -30.59
C ILE A 177 9.79 12.89 -29.88
N TYR A 178 10.36 12.43 -28.77
CA TYR A 178 11.58 13.01 -28.20
C TYR A 178 12.76 12.13 -28.59
#